data_AF-A0A0B7BVI6-F1
#
_entry.id   AF-A0A0B7BVI6-F1
#
_cell.length_a   1.000
_cell.length_b   1.000
_cell.length_c   1.000
_cell.angle_alpha   90.00
_cell.angle_beta   90.00
_cell.angle_gamma   90.00
#
_symmetry.space_group_name_H-M   'P 1'
#
loop_
_entity.id
_entity.type
_entity.pdbx_description
1 polymer ?
#
loop_
_entity_poly.entity_id
_entity_poly.type
_entity_poly.pdbx_seq_one_letter_code
_entity_poly.pdbx_strand_id
1 'polypeptide(L)'
;PKLQLSTSVNSKQVEVITKLKGPDKVWQDKSLGSVLFDTRNVNCLKFTLLECSGWAFFGSKTVVADTTFDLLPVIESLPFGQMSVQELSTPLGTNLQVDFEVTISSLKKGPILLSLKAGHYEQAIMPENLEKIWGPIPLPRLPPGADNWCQVASHKVVNHRGMPLFTCRLIHSLALMQSAVHVFCQDKMVAVGHLVGTDQLPIPTQVSNRLGSVTLNPRAGERAILIKNHKGDWAIVVGRWTGYRKGVPGIAGKRGARGKRGVPGSPGTLHLKIWRMDAGYMQELILSYDQKIYSMCLSGAIVDLKAGTVLIKENCDDVAETLALAFSISLLHVLCQPRPKGWEPCKSTHQAASRGTRNVATIPSEDMTFVMAAGFLMATPSNHYVRERYGEHACAGCGGGGGDVEVNDFANVDCGSIGGGDNGIGDDGAMGGGDDGA
;
A
#
# COMPACT_ATOMS: atom_id res chain seq x y z
N PRO A 1 13.73 -8.21 50.78
CA PRO A 1 12.94 -8.17 49.52
C PRO A 1 12.94 -6.75 48.92
N LYS A 2 12.95 -6.65 47.59
CA LYS A 2 12.79 -5.40 46.83
C LYS A 2 11.76 -5.62 45.72
N LEU A 3 10.75 -4.77 45.62
CA LEU A 3 9.82 -4.77 44.50
C LEU A 3 10.31 -3.76 43.46
N GLN A 4 10.54 -4.23 42.23
CA GLN A 4 10.88 -3.39 41.09
C GLN A 4 9.64 -3.24 40.21
N LEU A 5 9.30 -2.00 39.88
CA LEU A 5 8.28 -1.66 38.89
C LEU A 5 8.97 -1.12 37.63
N SER A 6 8.55 -1.60 36.47
CA SER A 6 9.09 -1.22 35.17
C SER A 6 8.01 -1.16 34.10
N THR A 7 8.24 -0.39 33.05
CA THR A 7 7.50 -0.52 31.79
C THR A 7 8.01 -1.71 31.00
N SER A 8 7.15 -2.32 30.18
CA SER A 8 7.51 -3.46 29.35
C SER A 8 6.70 -3.54 28.05
N VAL A 9 7.27 -4.23 27.07
CA VAL A 9 6.59 -4.65 25.83
C VAL A 9 6.66 -6.15 25.73
N ASN A 10 5.50 -6.81 25.62
CA ASN A 10 5.43 -8.27 25.49
C ASN A 10 6.31 -8.96 26.56
N SER A 11 6.21 -8.49 27.80
CA SER A 11 6.97 -8.96 28.97
C SER A 11 8.47 -8.68 29.00
N LYS A 12 9.01 -8.05 27.94
CA LYS A 12 10.39 -7.57 27.91
C LYS A 12 10.49 -6.20 28.55
N GLN A 13 11.30 -6.09 29.58
CA GLN A 13 11.51 -4.85 30.32
C GLN A 13 12.06 -3.75 29.38
N VAL A 14 11.48 -2.55 29.48
CA VAL A 14 11.91 -1.35 28.74
C VAL A 14 12.62 -0.38 29.68
N GLU A 15 11.91 0.15 30.68
CA GLU A 15 12.46 1.14 31.62
C GLU A 15 12.06 0.81 33.06
N VAL A 16 12.95 1.02 34.03
CA VAL A 16 12.61 0.90 35.45
C VAL A 16 11.97 2.19 35.93
N ILE A 17 10.74 2.12 36.43
CA ILE A 17 10.02 3.26 37.00
C ILE A 17 10.50 3.52 38.43
N THR A 18 10.47 2.48 39.29
CA THR A 18 10.86 2.62 40.69
C THR A 18 11.29 1.29 41.32
N LYS A 19 11.95 1.38 42.49
CA LYS A 19 12.40 0.24 43.29
C LYS A 19 12.05 0.46 44.75
N LEU A 20 11.09 -0.30 45.26
CA LEU A 20 10.63 -0.25 46.64
C LEU A 20 11.42 -1.26 47.48
N LYS A 21 11.95 -0.81 48.62
CA LYS A 21 12.82 -1.64 49.49
C LYS A 21 12.16 -1.92 50.84
N GLY A 22 12.30 -3.15 51.30
CA GLY A 22 12.06 -3.56 52.68
C GLY A 22 10.72 -4.26 52.88
N PRO A 23 10.64 -5.26 53.79
CA PRO A 23 9.36 -5.67 54.38
C PRO A 23 8.86 -4.56 55.32
N ASP A 24 7.55 -4.52 55.56
CA ASP A 24 6.89 -3.68 56.58
C ASP A 24 7.05 -2.17 56.43
N LYS A 25 7.33 -1.69 55.20
CA LYS A 25 7.28 -0.27 54.88
C LYS A 25 5.94 0.10 54.26
N VAL A 26 5.30 1.13 54.82
CA VAL A 26 4.16 1.79 54.21
C VAL A 26 4.70 2.83 53.24
N TRP A 27 4.46 2.64 51.94
CA TRP A 27 4.78 3.62 50.91
C TRP A 27 3.55 4.51 50.65
N GLN A 28 3.14 5.29 51.64
CA GLN A 28 2.04 6.24 51.54
C GLN A 28 2.60 7.65 51.64
N ASP A 29 3.01 8.22 50.49
CA ASP A 29 3.04 9.67 50.19
C ASP A 29 3.80 9.93 48.88
N LYS A 30 3.33 10.93 48.10
CA LYS A 30 3.82 11.39 46.77
C LYS A 30 4.17 10.28 45.77
N SER A 31 3.31 10.12 44.74
CA SER A 31 3.58 9.42 43.47
C SER A 31 4.86 8.55 43.46
N LEU A 32 4.71 7.23 43.72
CA LEU A 32 5.82 6.27 43.87
C LEU A 32 6.76 6.19 42.65
N GLY A 33 6.27 6.64 41.50
CA GLY A 33 7.03 6.93 40.29
C GLY A 33 6.10 7.50 39.21
N SER A 34 6.68 8.16 38.22
CA SER A 34 5.97 8.69 37.06
C SER A 34 6.74 8.35 35.80
N VAL A 35 6.03 7.96 34.75
CA VAL A 35 6.64 7.65 33.45
C VAL A 35 5.74 8.17 32.33
N LEU A 36 6.37 8.67 31.27
CA LEU A 36 5.70 9.02 30.03
C LEU A 36 6.14 8.01 28.97
N PHE A 37 5.20 7.36 28.31
CA PHE A 37 5.49 6.39 27.27
C PHE A 37 4.46 6.45 26.14
N ASP A 38 4.85 5.93 24.98
CA ASP A 38 3.98 5.68 23.84
C ASP A 38 3.41 4.26 23.97
N THR A 39 2.09 4.13 23.92
CA THR A 39 1.38 2.84 24.01
C THR A 39 1.74 1.89 22.87
N ARG A 40 2.29 2.40 21.77
CA ARG A 40 2.87 1.58 20.69
C ARG A 40 4.11 0.81 21.13
N ASN A 41 4.88 1.40 22.04
CA ASN A 41 6.19 0.91 22.46
C ASN A 41 6.24 0.49 23.93
N VAL A 42 5.12 0.56 24.65
CA VAL A 42 4.94 0.07 26.03
C VAL A 42 3.47 -0.28 26.19
N ASN A 43 3.17 -1.54 26.49
CA ASN A 43 1.79 -1.97 26.74
C ASN A 43 1.57 -2.53 28.15
N CYS A 44 2.63 -2.86 28.89
CA CYS A 44 2.49 -3.49 30.20
C CYS A 44 3.32 -2.81 31.29
N LEU A 45 2.82 -2.86 32.52
CA LEU A 45 3.63 -2.70 33.72
C LEU A 45 4.18 -4.06 34.13
N LYS A 46 5.49 -4.14 34.35
CA LYS A 46 6.17 -5.32 34.86
C LYS A 46 6.57 -5.10 36.31
N PHE A 47 6.10 -5.98 37.18
CA PHE A 47 6.46 -6.06 38.58
C PHE A 47 7.43 -7.23 38.78
N THR A 48 8.51 -7.01 39.53
CA THR A 48 9.53 -8.03 39.78
C THR A 48 9.97 -7.98 41.23
N LEU A 49 9.70 -9.05 41.96
CA LEU A 49 10.14 -9.23 43.33
C LEU A 49 11.54 -9.82 43.36
N LEU A 50 12.47 -9.09 43.95
CA LEU A 50 13.86 -9.46 44.07
C LEU A 50 14.19 -9.78 45.52
N GLU A 51 14.82 -10.92 45.74
CA GLU A 51 15.52 -11.21 46.97
C GLU A 51 16.98 -10.76 46.81
N CYS A 52 17.51 -10.13 47.86
CA CYS A 52 18.87 -9.63 47.89
C CYS A 52 19.55 -10.32 49.07
N SER A 53 20.51 -11.20 48.79
CA SER A 53 21.32 -11.89 49.80
C SER A 53 22.76 -11.40 49.74
N GLY A 54 23.41 -11.26 50.90
CA GLY A 54 24.82 -10.86 51.03
C GLY A 54 25.04 -9.45 51.58
N TRP A 55 26.27 -9.18 52.01
CA TRP A 55 26.69 -7.91 52.61
C TRP A 55 27.47 -7.07 51.57
N ALA A 56 27.11 -5.79 51.43
CA ALA A 56 27.78 -4.82 50.56
C ALA A 56 27.97 -5.26 49.08
N PHE A 57 29.22 -5.33 48.60
CA PHE A 57 29.61 -5.51 47.18
C PHE A 57 29.51 -6.95 46.66
N PHE A 58 29.26 -7.95 47.51
CA PHE A 58 29.13 -9.36 47.13
C PHE A 58 27.68 -9.86 47.17
N GLY A 59 26.70 -8.95 47.07
CA GLY A 59 25.29 -9.32 47.11
C GLY A 59 24.79 -9.95 45.81
N SER A 60 24.17 -11.13 45.89
CA SER A 60 23.40 -11.71 44.79
C SER A 60 21.97 -11.18 44.78
N LYS A 61 21.39 -11.05 43.59
CA LYS A 61 19.98 -10.68 43.39
C LYS A 61 19.29 -11.82 42.65
N THR A 62 18.27 -12.39 43.25
CA THR A 62 17.47 -13.47 42.68
C THR A 62 16.05 -12.97 42.44
N VAL A 63 15.47 -13.30 41.28
CA VAL A 63 14.06 -13.03 41.00
C VAL A 63 13.24 -14.12 41.70
N VAL A 64 12.40 -13.69 42.64
CA VAL A 64 11.52 -14.59 43.42
C VAL A 64 10.18 -14.78 42.73
N ALA A 65 9.65 -13.70 42.15
CA ALA A 65 8.42 -13.69 41.38
C ALA A 65 8.42 -12.50 40.41
N ASP A 66 7.79 -12.65 39.26
CA ASP A 66 7.47 -11.54 38.37
C ASP A 66 6.06 -11.68 37.78
N THR A 67 5.50 -10.57 37.35
CA THR A 67 4.20 -10.52 36.68
C THR A 67 4.12 -9.29 35.79
N THR A 68 3.19 -9.32 34.85
CA THR A 68 2.93 -8.23 33.92
C THR A 68 1.45 -7.89 33.90
N PHE A 69 1.13 -6.61 34.05
CA PHE A 69 -0.21 -6.08 33.93
C PHE A 69 -0.36 -5.34 32.59
N ASP A 70 -1.33 -5.77 31.77
CA ASP A 70 -1.63 -5.12 30.49
C ASP A 70 -2.40 -3.81 30.72
N LEU A 71 -1.76 -2.69 30.37
CA LEU A 71 -2.33 -1.35 30.52
C LEU A 71 -3.26 -0.97 29.38
N LEU A 72 -3.17 -1.60 28.20
CA LEU A 72 -3.94 -1.18 27.03
C LEU A 72 -5.45 -1.19 27.27
N PRO A 73 -6.07 -2.24 27.85
CA PRO A 73 -7.50 -2.25 28.13
C PRO A 73 -7.94 -1.12 29.05
N VAL A 74 -7.10 -0.77 30.03
CA VAL A 74 -7.37 0.33 30.96
C VAL A 74 -7.29 1.66 30.20
N ILE A 75 -6.19 1.94 29.50
CA ILE A 75 -5.96 3.20 28.78
C ILE A 75 -7.05 3.44 27.72
N GLU A 76 -7.44 2.41 26.97
CA GLU A 76 -8.44 2.53 25.91
C GLU A 76 -9.86 2.75 26.41
N SER A 77 -10.15 2.41 27.67
CA SER A 77 -11.46 2.64 28.29
C SER A 77 -11.65 4.09 28.76
N LEU A 78 -10.57 4.87 28.83
CA LEU A 78 -10.59 6.21 29.41
C LEU A 78 -10.97 7.28 28.39
N PRO A 79 -11.72 8.32 28.81
CA PRO A 79 -11.99 9.47 27.96
C PRO A 79 -10.72 10.27 27.68
N PHE A 80 -10.54 10.70 26.43
CA PHE A 80 -9.45 11.60 26.06
C PHE A 80 -9.60 12.97 26.74
N GLY A 81 -8.47 13.58 27.11
CA GLY A 81 -8.45 14.94 27.68
C GLY A 81 -8.72 15.03 29.18
N GLN A 82 -9.05 13.92 29.85
CA GLN A 82 -9.31 13.88 31.28
C GLN A 82 -8.23 13.11 32.02
N MET A 83 -7.95 13.54 33.25
CA MET A 83 -7.15 12.76 34.19
C MET A 83 -8.05 11.70 34.81
N SER A 84 -7.53 10.49 34.98
CA SER A 84 -8.25 9.39 35.61
C SER A 84 -7.37 8.70 36.65
N VAL A 85 -7.97 8.29 37.76
CA VAL A 85 -7.33 7.46 38.78
C VAL A 85 -7.95 6.07 38.68
N GLN A 86 -7.10 5.04 38.65
CA GLN A 86 -7.50 3.65 38.52
C GLN A 86 -6.85 2.82 39.63
N GLU A 87 -7.69 2.10 40.37
CA GLU A 87 -7.24 1.07 41.32
C GLU A 87 -7.17 -0.27 40.60
N LEU A 88 -6.00 -0.89 40.60
CA LEU A 88 -5.70 -2.06 39.79
C LEU A 88 -5.00 -3.13 40.63
N SER A 89 -5.18 -4.38 40.23
CA SER A 89 -4.62 -5.54 40.93
C SER A 89 -4.06 -6.56 39.94
N THR A 90 -2.95 -7.18 40.30
CA THR A 90 -2.36 -8.28 39.52
C THR A 90 -1.74 -9.35 40.41
N PRO A 91 -1.92 -10.64 40.13
CA PRO A 91 -1.24 -11.70 40.86
C PRO A 91 0.27 -11.68 40.58
N LEU A 92 1.08 -11.94 41.61
CA LEU A 92 2.54 -11.99 41.56
C LEU A 92 3.02 -13.36 42.06
N GLY A 93 3.30 -14.28 41.13
CA GLY A 93 3.57 -15.68 41.48
C GLY A 93 2.32 -16.39 41.99
N THR A 94 2.48 -17.37 42.89
CA THR A 94 1.38 -18.24 43.35
C THR A 94 0.58 -17.69 44.53
N ASN A 95 1.22 -16.93 45.43
CA ASN A 95 0.64 -16.56 46.71
C ASN A 95 0.70 -15.06 47.03
N LEU A 96 1.12 -14.22 46.09
CA LEU A 96 1.20 -12.77 46.29
C LEU A 96 0.31 -12.05 45.29
N GLN A 97 -0.19 -10.90 45.70
CA GLN A 97 -0.96 -9.97 44.88
C GLN A 97 -0.32 -8.60 45.00
N VAL A 98 -0.32 -7.84 43.90
CA VAL A 98 0.10 -6.45 43.87
C VAL A 98 -1.13 -5.61 43.58
N ASP A 99 -1.52 -4.82 44.55
CA ASP A 99 -2.54 -3.78 44.42
C ASP A 99 -1.84 -2.43 44.26
N PHE A 100 -2.29 -1.64 43.29
CA PHE A 100 -1.67 -0.38 42.96
C PHE A 100 -2.67 0.62 42.39
N GLU A 101 -2.46 1.89 42.72
CA GLU A 101 -3.21 3.01 42.15
C GLU A 101 -2.38 3.67 41.06
N VAL A 102 -3.00 3.94 39.91
CA VAL A 102 -2.37 4.68 38.81
C VAL A 102 -3.16 5.95 38.54
N THR A 103 -2.47 7.08 38.63
CA THR A 103 -2.97 8.35 38.08
C THR A 103 -2.54 8.47 36.62
N ILE A 104 -3.51 8.43 35.71
CA ILE A 104 -3.31 8.56 34.27
C ILE A 104 -3.63 10.01 33.88
N SER A 105 -2.60 10.74 33.46
CA SER A 105 -2.73 12.10 32.94
C SER A 105 -3.49 12.14 31.60
N SER A 106 -3.90 13.33 31.15
CA SER A 106 -4.63 13.53 29.89
C SER A 106 -3.99 12.78 28.71
N LEU A 107 -4.70 11.78 28.19
CA LEU A 107 -4.26 10.97 27.04
C LEU A 107 -4.16 11.83 25.78
N LYS A 108 -3.05 11.67 25.06
CA LYS A 108 -2.87 12.23 23.71
C LYS A 108 -3.21 11.17 22.68
N LYS A 109 -4.04 11.53 21.70
CA LYS A 109 -4.32 10.64 20.55
C LYS A 109 -3.02 10.41 19.79
N GLY A 110 -2.68 9.15 19.59
CA GLY A 110 -1.59 8.71 18.72
C GLY A 110 -2.09 8.40 17.31
N PRO A 111 -1.19 7.98 16.41
CA PRO A 111 -1.55 7.64 15.05
C PRO A 111 -2.39 6.37 15.03
N ILE A 112 -3.28 6.24 14.05
CA ILE A 112 -4.12 5.06 13.88
C ILE A 112 -3.34 4.03 13.05
N LEU A 113 -3.08 2.87 13.63
CA LEU A 113 -2.50 1.74 12.90
C LEU A 113 -3.61 0.79 12.43
N LEU A 114 -3.72 0.64 11.12
CA LEU A 114 -4.64 -0.28 10.47
C LEU A 114 -3.87 -1.37 9.74
N SER A 115 -4.40 -2.58 9.75
CA SER A 115 -3.83 -3.75 9.07
C SER A 115 -4.88 -4.43 8.21
N LEU A 116 -4.49 -4.82 7.01
CA LEU A 116 -5.34 -5.50 6.04
C LEU A 116 -5.35 -7.01 6.29
N LYS A 117 -6.54 -7.58 6.47
CA LYS A 117 -6.81 -9.01 6.38
C LYS A 117 -7.52 -9.27 5.05
N ALA A 118 -6.77 -9.76 4.07
CA ALA A 118 -7.30 -10.05 2.75
C ALA A 118 -8.35 -11.18 2.81
N GLY A 119 -9.55 -10.92 2.30
CA GLY A 119 -10.51 -11.98 1.97
C GLY A 119 -10.20 -12.65 0.63
N HIS A 120 -11.08 -13.58 0.24
CA HIS A 120 -10.97 -14.32 -1.01
C HIS A 120 -11.86 -13.70 -2.10
N TYR A 121 -11.46 -13.91 -3.35
CA TYR A 121 -12.28 -13.57 -4.50
C TYR A 121 -13.28 -14.69 -4.75
N GLU A 122 -14.51 -14.28 -5.02
CA GLU A 122 -15.63 -15.14 -5.38
C GLU A 122 -16.26 -14.61 -6.67
N GLN A 123 -16.85 -15.52 -7.42
CA GLN A 123 -17.60 -15.16 -8.61
C GLN A 123 -19.03 -14.80 -8.22
N ALA A 124 -19.47 -13.61 -8.62
CA ALA A 124 -20.81 -13.10 -8.34
C ALA A 124 -21.52 -12.72 -9.64
N ILE A 125 -22.84 -12.93 -9.65
CA ILE A 125 -23.73 -12.49 -10.72
C ILE A 125 -24.11 -11.04 -10.44
N MET A 126 -23.88 -10.16 -11.41
CA MET A 126 -24.27 -8.76 -11.32
C MET A 126 -25.81 -8.65 -11.42
N PRO A 127 -26.48 -8.05 -10.43
CA PRO A 127 -27.93 -7.90 -10.45
C PRO A 127 -28.33 -6.92 -11.54
N GLU A 128 -29.54 -7.09 -12.04
CA GLU A 128 -30.13 -6.18 -13.03
C GLU A 128 -30.22 -4.74 -12.50
N ASN A 129 -30.41 -4.58 -11.19
CA ASN A 129 -30.31 -3.30 -10.50
C ASN A 129 -28.85 -3.04 -10.07
N LEU A 130 -28.08 -2.42 -10.96
CA LEU A 130 -26.65 -2.17 -10.83
C LEU A 130 -26.26 -1.37 -9.58
N GLU A 131 -27.12 -0.45 -9.12
CA GLU A 131 -26.87 0.40 -7.95
C GLU A 131 -26.68 -0.42 -6.66
N LYS A 132 -27.32 -1.59 -6.55
CA LYS A 132 -27.22 -2.45 -5.35
C LYS A 132 -25.82 -3.01 -5.13
N ILE A 133 -25.08 -3.28 -6.20
CA ILE A 133 -23.71 -3.80 -6.11
C ILE A 133 -22.68 -2.70 -6.27
N TRP A 134 -22.87 -1.78 -7.21
CA TRP A 134 -21.86 -0.81 -7.59
C TRP A 134 -21.98 0.53 -6.84
N GLY A 135 -23.09 0.78 -6.16
CA GLY A 135 -23.33 2.05 -5.49
C GLY A 135 -23.50 3.18 -6.52
N PRO A 136 -22.99 4.40 -6.24
CA PRO A 136 -23.20 5.58 -7.08
C PRO A 136 -22.28 5.63 -8.32
N ILE A 137 -21.87 4.46 -8.84
CA ILE A 137 -20.98 4.38 -10.01
C ILE A 137 -21.83 4.40 -11.29
N PRO A 138 -21.61 5.35 -12.20
CA PRO A 138 -22.26 5.32 -13.51
C PRO A 138 -21.70 4.16 -14.31
N LEU A 139 -22.53 3.16 -14.60
CA LEU A 139 -22.14 1.99 -15.38
C LEU A 139 -22.75 1.99 -16.78
N PRO A 140 -22.00 1.56 -17.80
CA PRO A 140 -22.59 1.28 -19.10
C PRO A 140 -23.52 0.07 -19.01
N ARG A 141 -24.46 -0.04 -19.96
CA ARG A 141 -25.26 -1.26 -20.10
C ARG A 141 -24.35 -2.42 -20.50
N LEU A 142 -24.65 -3.61 -20.00
CA LEU A 142 -23.97 -4.82 -20.45
C LEU A 142 -24.11 -4.98 -21.97
N PRO A 143 -23.02 -5.33 -22.69
CA PRO A 143 -23.12 -5.68 -24.10
C PRO A 143 -24.11 -6.84 -24.32
N PRO A 144 -24.90 -6.83 -25.41
CA PRO A 144 -25.82 -7.92 -25.71
C PRO A 144 -25.10 -9.28 -25.76
N GLY A 145 -25.62 -10.28 -25.04
CA GLY A 145 -25.04 -11.63 -25.00
C GLY A 145 -23.78 -11.80 -24.15
N ALA A 146 -23.33 -10.75 -23.44
CA ALA A 146 -22.22 -10.88 -22.49
C ALA A 146 -22.67 -11.49 -21.15
N ASP A 147 -21.83 -12.34 -20.58
CA ASP A 147 -22.04 -12.88 -19.24
C ASP A 147 -22.04 -11.75 -18.20
N ASN A 148 -23.01 -11.77 -17.28
CA ASN A 148 -23.16 -10.78 -16.22
C ASN A 148 -22.30 -11.12 -14.98
N TRP A 149 -21.16 -11.78 -15.17
CA TRP A 149 -20.30 -12.22 -14.08
C TRP A 149 -19.30 -11.13 -13.66
N CYS A 150 -19.04 -11.06 -12.37
CA CYS A 150 -18.00 -10.23 -11.78
C CYS A 150 -17.22 -11.01 -10.71
N GLN A 151 -15.99 -10.59 -10.46
CA GLN A 151 -15.15 -11.11 -9.39
C GLN A 151 -15.23 -10.14 -8.22
N VAL A 152 -15.60 -10.64 -7.04
CA VAL A 152 -15.80 -9.81 -5.84
C VAL A 152 -14.97 -10.37 -4.69
N ALA A 153 -14.27 -9.50 -3.98
CA ALA A 153 -13.63 -9.84 -2.71
C ALA A 153 -14.00 -8.83 -1.64
N SER A 154 -14.16 -9.29 -0.40
CA SER A 154 -14.38 -8.42 0.76
C SER A 154 -13.24 -8.61 1.76
N HIS A 155 -12.42 -7.58 1.92
CA HIS A 155 -11.28 -7.56 2.82
C HIS A 155 -11.61 -6.80 4.10
N LYS A 156 -11.05 -7.23 5.23
CA LYS A 156 -11.26 -6.58 6.53
C LYS A 156 -10.05 -5.72 6.86
N VAL A 157 -10.28 -4.47 7.23
CA VAL A 157 -9.24 -3.60 7.78
C VAL A 157 -9.43 -3.55 9.29
N VAL A 158 -8.43 -4.04 10.01
CA VAL A 158 -8.46 -4.19 11.46
C VAL A 158 -7.57 -3.16 12.15
N ASN A 159 -7.91 -2.79 13.38
CA ASN A 159 -7.03 -2.01 14.24
C ASN A 159 -5.91 -2.86 14.86
N HIS A 160 -5.09 -2.25 15.71
CA HIS A 160 -4.00 -2.91 16.44
C HIS A 160 -4.46 -4.06 17.36
N ARG A 161 -5.73 -4.08 17.77
CA ARG A 161 -6.34 -5.19 18.55
C ARG A 161 -6.91 -6.30 17.66
N GLY A 162 -6.80 -6.16 16.34
CA GLY A 162 -7.36 -7.11 15.39
C GLY A 162 -8.87 -7.01 15.20
N MET A 163 -9.52 -5.98 15.75
CA MET A 163 -10.95 -5.70 15.57
C MET A 163 -11.22 -5.07 14.21
N PRO A 164 -12.20 -5.57 13.43
CA PRO A 164 -12.54 -5.00 12.13
C PRO A 164 -13.19 -3.62 12.29
N LEU A 165 -12.60 -2.60 11.67
CA LEU A 165 -13.14 -1.23 11.64
C LEU A 165 -13.79 -0.91 10.29
N PHE A 166 -13.18 -1.38 9.20
CA PHE A 166 -13.68 -1.19 7.85
C PHE A 166 -13.73 -2.51 7.09
N THR A 167 -14.66 -2.59 6.14
CA THR A 167 -14.68 -3.62 5.12
C THR A 167 -14.42 -2.96 3.77
N CYS A 168 -13.36 -3.38 3.09
CA CYS A 168 -13.03 -2.91 1.75
C CYS A 168 -13.43 -3.98 0.74
N ARG A 169 -14.41 -3.69 -0.11
CA ARG A 169 -14.87 -4.61 -1.15
C ARG A 169 -14.26 -4.20 -2.48
N LEU A 170 -13.71 -5.16 -3.20
CA LEU A 170 -13.25 -4.98 -4.57
C LEU A 170 -14.14 -5.74 -5.54
N ILE A 171 -14.39 -5.13 -6.69
CA ILE A 171 -15.22 -5.69 -7.74
C ILE A 171 -14.49 -5.52 -9.06
N HIS A 172 -14.36 -6.59 -9.84
CA HIS A 172 -13.86 -6.54 -11.21
C HIS A 172 -14.89 -7.10 -12.17
N SER A 173 -15.21 -6.36 -13.23
CA SER A 173 -16.04 -6.83 -14.34
C SER A 173 -15.30 -6.60 -15.65
N LEU A 174 -14.99 -7.70 -16.33
CA LEU A 174 -14.42 -7.65 -17.69
C LEU A 174 -15.47 -7.18 -18.70
N ALA A 175 -16.71 -7.64 -18.57
CA ALA A 175 -17.80 -7.28 -19.48
C ALA A 175 -18.08 -5.76 -19.49
N LEU A 176 -17.98 -5.11 -18.32
CA LEU A 176 -18.12 -3.65 -18.19
C LEU A 176 -16.79 -2.89 -18.31
N MET A 177 -15.66 -3.59 -18.46
CA MET A 177 -14.32 -2.99 -18.41
C MET A 177 -14.10 -2.12 -17.16
N GLN A 178 -14.68 -2.54 -16.03
CA GLN A 178 -14.80 -1.73 -14.82
C GLN A 178 -14.18 -2.43 -13.61
N SER A 179 -13.63 -1.65 -12.69
CA SER A 179 -13.20 -2.09 -11.37
C SER A 179 -13.54 -1.05 -10.31
N ALA A 180 -14.02 -1.52 -9.17
CA ALA A 180 -14.45 -0.67 -8.08
C ALA A 180 -13.85 -1.11 -6.74
N VAL A 181 -13.68 -0.12 -5.87
CA VAL A 181 -13.27 -0.22 -4.47
C VAL A 181 -14.38 0.42 -3.65
N HIS A 182 -15.06 -0.34 -2.81
CA HIS A 182 -15.99 0.20 -1.83
C HIS A 182 -15.37 0.11 -0.45
N VAL A 183 -15.47 1.19 0.33
CA VAL A 183 -15.07 1.20 1.73
C VAL A 183 -16.33 1.34 2.57
N PHE A 184 -16.56 0.35 3.42
CA PHE A 184 -17.66 0.30 4.36
C PHE A 184 -17.14 0.54 5.78
N CYS A 185 -17.82 1.40 6.52
CA CYS A 185 -17.70 1.47 7.96
C CYS A 185 -18.97 0.87 8.55
N GLN A 186 -18.85 -0.21 9.32
CA GLN A 186 -19.98 -1.08 9.68
C GLN A 186 -20.72 -1.52 8.39
N ASP A 187 -22.01 -1.21 8.27
CA ASP A 187 -22.84 -1.55 7.11
C ASP A 187 -23.06 -0.39 6.13
N LYS A 188 -22.40 0.75 6.35
CA LYS A 188 -22.55 1.95 5.51
C LYS A 188 -21.35 2.14 4.59
N MET A 189 -21.61 2.29 3.30
CA MET A 189 -20.58 2.68 2.33
C MET A 189 -20.21 4.15 2.58
N VAL A 190 -18.95 4.39 2.92
CA VAL A 190 -18.44 5.72 3.30
C VAL A 190 -17.55 6.35 2.23
N ALA A 191 -16.88 5.52 1.42
CA ALA A 191 -16.11 5.96 0.27
C ALA A 191 -16.16 4.93 -0.87
N VAL A 192 -16.02 5.40 -2.11
CA VAL A 192 -15.99 4.57 -3.31
C VAL A 192 -14.92 5.06 -4.28
N GLY A 193 -14.08 4.15 -4.77
CA GLY A 193 -13.19 4.36 -5.91
C GLY A 193 -13.65 3.53 -7.10
N HIS A 194 -13.60 4.07 -8.32
CA HIS A 194 -13.90 3.28 -9.52
C HIS A 194 -13.11 3.77 -10.73
N LEU A 195 -12.90 2.90 -11.73
CA LEU A 195 -12.22 3.31 -12.95
C LEU A 195 -13.06 4.31 -13.72
N VAL A 196 -12.37 5.33 -14.22
CA VAL A 196 -12.90 6.34 -15.12
C VAL A 196 -12.07 6.37 -16.40
N GLY A 197 -12.73 6.64 -17.52
CA GLY A 197 -12.13 6.66 -18.85
C GLY A 197 -12.13 8.06 -19.46
N THR A 198 -11.93 8.07 -20.78
CA THR A 198 -11.96 9.29 -21.60
C THR A 198 -13.37 9.86 -21.80
N ASP A 199 -14.39 9.13 -21.34
CA ASP A 199 -15.78 9.59 -21.20
C ASP A 199 -15.93 10.63 -20.08
N GLN A 200 -15.04 10.61 -19.08
CA GLN A 200 -15.07 11.50 -17.93
C GLN A 200 -13.85 12.41 -17.81
N LEU A 201 -12.70 11.98 -18.34
CA LEU A 201 -11.46 12.75 -18.29
C LEU A 201 -10.97 13.13 -19.70
N PRO A 202 -10.54 14.37 -19.90
CA PRO A 202 -9.99 14.77 -21.20
C PRO A 202 -8.66 14.09 -21.49
N ILE A 203 -8.36 13.88 -22.76
CA ILE A 203 -7.01 13.53 -23.21
C ILE A 203 -6.10 14.77 -23.19
N PRO A 204 -4.76 14.62 -23.09
CA PRO A 204 -3.86 15.77 -22.96
C PRO A 204 -3.91 16.81 -24.09
N THR A 205 -4.43 16.45 -25.26
CA THR A 205 -4.61 17.36 -26.41
C THR A 205 -5.89 18.18 -26.33
N GLN A 206 -6.85 17.80 -25.48
CA GLN A 206 -8.12 18.50 -25.29
C GLN A 206 -8.04 19.65 -24.27
N VAL A 207 -6.90 19.81 -23.58
CA VAL A 207 -6.71 20.85 -22.55
C VAL A 207 -5.54 21.77 -22.91
N SER A 208 -5.72 23.07 -22.67
CA SER A 208 -4.69 24.08 -22.93
C SER A 208 -3.57 24.05 -21.87
N ASN A 209 -3.91 23.79 -20.59
CA ASN A 209 -2.94 23.69 -19.50
C ASN A 209 -2.82 22.25 -18.99
N ARG A 210 -1.85 21.50 -19.52
CA ARG A 210 -1.63 20.09 -19.13
C ARG A 210 -1.15 19.90 -17.70
N LEU A 211 -0.47 20.89 -17.12
CA LEU A 211 0.08 20.78 -15.76
C LEU A 211 -0.97 21.09 -14.69
N GLY A 212 -1.98 21.90 -15.02
CA GLY A 212 -3.06 22.29 -14.11
C GLY A 212 -4.36 21.50 -14.29
N SER A 213 -4.44 20.57 -15.23
CA SER A 213 -5.66 19.81 -15.53
C SER A 213 -5.44 18.32 -15.38
N VAL A 214 -6.46 17.63 -14.86
CA VAL A 214 -6.48 16.18 -14.83
C VAL A 214 -6.72 15.66 -16.25
N THR A 215 -5.78 14.88 -16.77
CA THR A 215 -5.88 14.27 -18.10
C THR A 215 -5.60 12.78 -18.03
N LEU A 216 -6.15 12.02 -18.96
CA LEU A 216 -5.91 10.60 -19.11
C LEU A 216 -5.42 10.28 -20.51
N ASN A 217 -4.30 9.56 -20.65
CA ASN A 217 -3.81 9.04 -21.91
C ASN A 217 -3.83 7.50 -21.93
N PRO A 218 -4.94 6.87 -22.35
CA PRO A 218 -5.04 5.41 -22.38
C PRO A 218 -4.00 4.74 -23.28
N ARG A 219 -3.55 5.42 -24.35
CA ARG A 219 -2.53 4.90 -25.28
C ARG A 219 -1.14 4.81 -24.65
N ALA A 220 -0.87 5.70 -23.71
CA ALA A 220 0.33 5.62 -22.88
C ALA A 220 0.25 4.50 -21.81
N GLY A 221 -0.84 3.74 -21.78
CA GLY A 221 -1.12 2.73 -20.76
C GLY A 221 -1.61 3.34 -19.45
N GLU A 222 -2.11 4.57 -19.46
CA GLU A 222 -2.64 5.22 -18.26
C GLU A 222 -4.02 4.67 -17.89
N ARG A 223 -4.25 4.55 -16.59
CA ARG A 223 -5.55 4.23 -15.98
C ARG A 223 -5.85 5.26 -14.91
N ALA A 224 -7.12 5.63 -14.77
CA ALA A 224 -7.56 6.58 -13.77
C ALA A 224 -8.63 5.98 -12.86
N ILE A 225 -8.59 6.34 -11.58
CA ILE A 225 -9.61 6.03 -10.60
C ILE A 225 -10.13 7.33 -10.00
N LEU A 226 -11.45 7.48 -9.98
CA LEU A 226 -12.15 8.55 -9.28
C LEU A 226 -12.62 8.04 -7.92
N ILE A 227 -12.23 8.74 -6.86
CA ILE A 227 -12.61 8.46 -5.47
C ILE A 227 -13.64 9.49 -5.03
N LYS A 228 -14.77 9.00 -4.50
CA LYS A 228 -15.88 9.80 -3.99
C LYS A 228 -16.19 9.46 -2.54
N ASN A 229 -16.71 10.44 -1.82
CA ASN A 229 -17.30 10.28 -0.49
C ASN A 229 -18.68 10.96 -0.45
N HIS A 230 -19.25 11.10 0.75
CA HIS A 230 -20.56 11.72 0.96
C HIS A 230 -20.66 13.21 0.52
N LYS A 231 -19.52 13.90 0.31
CA LYS A 231 -19.49 15.29 -0.17
C LYS A 231 -19.35 15.41 -1.69
N GLY A 232 -19.04 14.31 -2.39
CA GLY A 232 -18.79 14.29 -3.83
C GLY A 232 -17.41 13.74 -4.17
N ASP A 233 -16.80 14.30 -5.21
CA ASP A 233 -15.48 13.87 -5.70
C ASP A 233 -14.38 14.31 -4.72
N TRP A 234 -13.59 13.35 -4.26
CA TRP A 234 -12.55 13.58 -3.26
C TRP A 234 -11.15 13.59 -3.88
N ALA A 235 -10.85 12.64 -4.76
CA ALA A 235 -9.60 12.63 -5.51
C ALA A 235 -9.70 11.87 -6.84
N ILE A 236 -8.83 12.23 -7.78
CA ILE A 236 -8.55 11.43 -8.97
C ILE A 236 -7.10 10.95 -8.92
N VAL A 237 -6.89 9.66 -9.19
CA VAL A 237 -5.56 9.06 -9.26
C VAL A 237 -5.33 8.52 -10.65
N VAL A 238 -4.27 8.96 -11.31
CA VAL A 238 -3.84 8.45 -12.62
C VAL A 238 -2.56 7.66 -12.43
N GLY A 239 -2.56 6.41 -12.88
CA GLY A 239 -1.41 5.50 -12.81
C GLY A 239 -0.88 5.14 -14.19
N ARG A 240 0.45 5.01 -14.30
CA ARG A 240 1.14 4.54 -15.51
C ARG A 240 2.34 3.68 -15.15
N TRP A 241 2.50 2.56 -15.85
CA TRP A 241 3.72 1.76 -15.74
C TRP A 241 4.78 2.22 -16.75
N THR A 242 6.02 2.42 -16.30
CA THR A 242 7.15 2.80 -17.16
C THR A 242 8.38 1.96 -16.86
N GLY A 243 9.40 2.00 -17.73
CA GLY A 243 10.72 1.42 -17.44
C GLY A 243 10.80 -0.11 -17.35
N TYR A 244 9.72 -0.85 -17.63
CA TYR A 244 9.74 -2.31 -17.71
C TYR A 244 10.59 -2.76 -18.91
N ARG A 245 11.54 -3.66 -18.68
CA ARG A 245 12.35 -4.29 -19.73
C ARG A 245 12.48 -5.77 -19.44
N LYS A 246 12.07 -6.60 -20.40
CA LYS A 246 12.31 -8.05 -20.30
C LYS A 246 13.82 -8.31 -20.42
N GLY A 247 14.37 -9.09 -19.49
CA GLY A 247 15.77 -9.51 -19.58
C GLY A 247 15.98 -10.42 -20.80
N VAL A 248 17.12 -10.25 -21.48
CA VAL A 248 17.50 -11.06 -22.63
C VAL A 248 18.56 -12.07 -22.17
N PRO A 249 18.31 -13.39 -22.28
CA PRO A 249 19.30 -14.41 -21.94
C PRO A 249 20.61 -14.24 -22.72
N GLY A 250 21.73 -14.55 -22.07
CA GLY A 250 23.02 -14.62 -22.76
C GLY A 250 23.11 -15.86 -23.64
N ILE A 251 23.96 -15.79 -24.66
CA ILE A 251 24.24 -16.93 -25.54
C ILE A 251 25.50 -17.62 -25.01
N ALA A 252 25.40 -18.90 -24.66
CA ALA A 252 26.56 -19.69 -24.21
C ALA A 252 27.65 -19.73 -25.30
N GLY A 253 28.92 -19.68 -24.87
CA GLY A 253 30.04 -19.83 -25.80
C GLY A 253 30.10 -21.24 -26.38
N LYS A 254 30.53 -21.36 -27.64
CA LYS A 254 30.85 -22.65 -28.28
C LYS A 254 32.38 -22.82 -28.33
N ARG A 255 32.86 -24.03 -28.63
CA ARG A 255 34.31 -24.29 -28.76
C ARG A 255 34.90 -23.34 -29.80
N GLY A 256 35.86 -22.50 -29.39
CA GLY A 256 36.49 -21.47 -30.23
C GLY A 256 35.79 -20.10 -30.25
N ALA A 257 34.67 -19.90 -29.56
CA ALA A 257 33.96 -18.62 -29.54
C ALA A 257 33.44 -18.24 -28.14
N ARG A 258 33.76 -17.02 -27.68
CA ARG A 258 33.28 -16.49 -26.41
C ARG A 258 31.77 -16.25 -26.46
N GLY A 259 31.06 -16.67 -25.42
CA GLY A 259 29.63 -16.41 -25.28
C GLY A 259 29.29 -14.92 -25.13
N LYS A 260 28.05 -14.56 -25.43
CA LYS A 260 27.53 -13.19 -25.22
C LYS A 260 26.80 -13.12 -23.88
N ARG A 261 27.16 -12.14 -23.04
CA ARG A 261 26.47 -11.90 -21.76
C ARG A 261 25.05 -11.41 -22.04
N GLY A 262 24.08 -11.94 -21.31
CA GLY A 262 22.69 -11.48 -21.37
C GLY A 262 22.51 -10.09 -20.76
N VAL A 263 21.45 -9.41 -21.16
CA VAL A 263 21.06 -8.09 -20.63
C VAL A 263 20.06 -8.29 -19.48
N PRO A 264 20.34 -7.79 -18.26
CA PRO A 264 19.40 -7.85 -17.16
C PRO A 264 18.08 -7.14 -17.51
N GLY A 265 16.96 -7.72 -17.08
CA GLY A 265 15.66 -7.05 -17.17
C GLY A 265 15.53 -5.91 -16.16
N SER A 266 14.49 -5.12 -16.33
CA SER A 266 14.04 -4.09 -15.40
C SER A 266 12.57 -4.35 -15.04
N PRO A 267 12.20 -4.38 -13.76
CA PRO A 267 10.79 -4.48 -13.36
C PRO A 267 9.99 -3.23 -13.77
N GLY A 268 10.65 -2.10 -13.97
CA GLY A 268 9.98 -0.81 -14.18
C GLY A 268 9.41 -0.24 -12.89
N THR A 269 8.66 0.85 -13.03
CA THR A 269 8.12 1.64 -11.93
C THR A 269 6.67 2.03 -12.22
N LEU A 270 5.88 2.15 -11.16
CA LEU A 270 4.54 2.73 -11.24
C LEU A 270 4.63 4.21 -10.92
N HIS A 271 4.26 5.05 -11.89
CA HIS A 271 4.11 6.49 -11.72
C HIS A 271 2.66 6.81 -11.43
N LEU A 272 2.42 7.64 -10.43
CA LEU A 272 1.10 8.03 -9.96
C LEU A 272 1.01 9.56 -9.90
N LYS A 273 -0.12 10.09 -10.35
CA LYS A 273 -0.52 11.49 -10.15
C LYS A 273 -1.81 11.50 -9.36
N ILE A 274 -1.78 12.07 -8.16
CA ILE A 274 -2.92 12.13 -7.25
C ILE A 274 -3.39 13.59 -7.19
N TRP A 275 -4.60 13.83 -7.67
CA TRP A 275 -5.27 15.12 -7.61
C TRP A 275 -6.26 15.12 -6.45
N ARG A 276 -5.94 15.86 -5.39
CA ARG A 276 -6.86 16.09 -4.25
C ARG A 276 -7.75 17.29 -4.57
N MET A 277 -9.07 17.08 -4.57
CA MET A 277 -10.02 18.11 -5.02
C MET A 277 -10.14 19.28 -4.05
N ASP A 278 -10.00 19.03 -2.76
CA ASP A 278 -10.09 20.04 -1.71
C ASP A 278 -8.75 20.77 -1.44
N ALA A 279 -7.63 20.09 -1.72
CA ALA A 279 -6.30 20.63 -1.45
C ALA A 279 -5.75 21.49 -2.60
N GLY A 280 -6.34 21.38 -3.81
CA GLY A 280 -5.96 22.18 -4.96
C GLY A 280 -4.54 21.93 -5.50
N TYR A 281 -3.88 20.85 -5.08
CA TYR A 281 -2.56 20.46 -5.57
C TYR A 281 -2.54 19.00 -6.05
N MET A 282 -1.57 18.72 -6.92
CA MET A 282 -1.28 17.40 -7.44
C MET A 282 -0.04 16.84 -6.76
N GLN A 283 -0.13 15.62 -6.24
CA GLN A 283 0.98 14.88 -5.67
C GLN A 283 1.47 13.82 -6.67
N GLU A 284 2.75 13.88 -7.05
CA GLU A 284 3.39 12.80 -7.79
C GLU A 284 4.01 11.77 -6.84
N LEU A 285 3.79 10.49 -7.14
CA LEU A 285 4.40 9.37 -6.43
C LEU A 285 4.99 8.38 -7.43
N ILE A 286 6.17 7.85 -7.10
CA ILE A 286 6.84 6.82 -7.91
C ILE A 286 7.13 5.64 -6.99
N LEU A 287 6.62 4.46 -7.36
CA LEU A 287 6.94 3.20 -6.68
C LEU A 287 8.11 2.53 -7.39
N SER A 288 9.30 2.72 -6.82
CA SER A 288 10.59 2.21 -7.32
C SER A 288 10.87 0.80 -6.77
N TYR A 289 10.37 -0.21 -7.47
CA TYR A 289 10.47 -1.62 -7.04
C TYR A 289 11.90 -2.17 -7.05
N ASP A 290 12.77 -1.60 -7.88
CA ASP A 290 14.21 -1.91 -7.92
C ASP A 290 14.91 -1.54 -6.60
N GLN A 291 14.46 -0.49 -5.93
CA GLN A 291 14.94 -0.07 -4.62
C GLN A 291 14.28 -0.85 -3.45
N LYS A 292 13.36 -1.78 -3.76
CA LYS A 292 12.58 -2.55 -2.78
C LYS A 292 11.78 -1.66 -1.82
N ILE A 293 11.36 -0.49 -2.28
CA ILE A 293 10.49 0.42 -1.52
C ILE A 293 9.04 0.12 -1.92
N TYR A 294 8.27 -0.40 -0.97
CA TYR A 294 6.86 -0.77 -1.16
C TYR A 294 5.91 0.10 -0.34
N SER A 295 6.45 1.09 0.37
CA SER A 295 5.68 2.01 1.18
C SER A 295 5.53 3.34 0.45
N MET A 296 4.39 4.01 0.65
CA MET A 296 4.09 5.30 0.07
C MET A 296 3.62 6.29 1.13
N CYS A 297 4.04 7.54 0.98
CA CYS A 297 3.64 8.64 1.85
C CYS A 297 2.50 9.42 1.18
N LEU A 298 1.31 9.30 1.75
CA LEU A 298 0.13 10.05 1.36
C LEU A 298 -0.03 11.26 2.29
N SER A 299 -0.81 12.26 1.87
CA SER A 299 -1.17 13.37 2.77
C SER A 299 -1.92 12.80 3.99
N GLY A 300 -1.28 12.82 5.15
CA GLY A 300 -1.87 12.32 6.40
C GLY A 300 -1.70 10.81 6.67
N ALA A 301 -1.04 10.02 5.81
CA ALA A 301 -0.86 8.59 6.06
C ALA A 301 0.40 7.99 5.41
N ILE A 302 0.89 6.89 5.97
CA ILE A 302 1.92 6.04 5.39
C ILE A 302 1.30 4.67 5.12
N VAL A 303 1.35 4.21 3.88
CA VAL A 303 0.81 2.91 3.48
C VAL A 303 1.96 2.00 3.10
N ASP A 304 2.05 0.82 3.70
CA ASP A 304 2.95 -0.25 3.26
C ASP A 304 2.17 -1.28 2.44
N LEU A 305 2.38 -1.26 1.13
CA LEU A 305 1.68 -2.15 0.20
C LEU A 305 2.06 -3.63 0.40
N LYS A 306 3.29 -3.88 0.88
CA LYS A 306 3.78 -5.23 1.10
C LYS A 306 3.22 -5.81 2.39
N ALA A 307 3.42 -5.10 3.49
CA ALA A 307 2.97 -5.52 4.82
C ALA A 307 1.45 -5.46 4.97
N GLY A 308 0.74 -4.71 4.13
CA GLY A 308 -0.71 -4.55 4.25
C GLY A 308 -1.09 -3.61 5.39
N THR A 309 -0.24 -2.63 5.73
CA THR A 309 -0.46 -1.73 6.87
C THR A 309 -0.67 -0.29 6.42
N VAL A 310 -1.50 0.43 7.17
CA VAL A 310 -1.77 1.86 6.97
C VAL A 310 -1.62 2.56 8.31
N LEU A 311 -0.65 3.47 8.39
CA LEU A 311 -0.44 4.33 9.54
C LEU A 311 -1.01 5.71 9.23
N ILE A 312 -2.10 6.07 9.87
CA ILE A 312 -2.79 7.35 9.68
C ILE A 312 -2.37 8.31 10.80
N LYS A 313 -2.01 9.54 10.44
CA LYS A 313 -1.62 10.59 11.40
C LYS A 313 -2.80 11.01 12.28
N GLU A 314 -2.49 11.57 13.44
CA GLU A 314 -3.42 11.88 14.54
C GLU A 314 -4.59 12.80 14.14
N ASN A 315 -4.39 13.65 13.12
CA ASN A 315 -5.32 14.69 12.69
C ASN A 315 -5.91 14.43 11.28
N CYS A 316 -5.93 13.17 10.83
CA CYS A 316 -6.51 12.83 9.54
C CYS A 316 -7.99 12.47 9.71
N ASP A 317 -8.88 13.33 9.22
CA ASP A 317 -10.33 13.07 9.23
C ASP A 317 -10.78 12.16 8.07
N ASP A 318 -10.00 12.09 6.99
CA ASP A 318 -10.29 11.35 5.76
C ASP A 318 -9.83 9.88 5.82
N VAL A 319 -10.13 9.17 6.91
CA VAL A 319 -9.66 7.78 7.13
C VAL A 319 -10.17 6.85 6.03
N ALA A 320 -11.48 6.90 5.72
CA ALA A 320 -12.10 6.00 4.77
C ALA A 320 -11.62 6.27 3.33
N GLU A 321 -11.45 7.53 2.98
CA GLU A 321 -10.96 7.97 1.68
C GLU A 321 -9.48 7.66 1.50
N THR A 322 -8.68 7.76 2.58
CA THR A 322 -7.29 7.30 2.60
C THR A 322 -7.20 5.80 2.34
N LEU A 323 -8.10 5.00 2.93
CA LEU A 323 -8.20 3.56 2.62
C LEU A 323 -8.62 3.33 1.17
N ALA A 324 -9.61 4.05 0.67
CA ALA A 324 -10.03 3.98 -0.74
C ALA A 324 -8.86 4.31 -1.68
N LEU A 325 -8.05 5.33 -1.34
CA LEU A 325 -6.85 5.72 -2.07
C LEU A 325 -5.77 4.63 -2.05
N ALA A 326 -5.51 4.03 -0.89
CA ALA A 326 -4.56 2.93 -0.76
C ALA A 326 -4.93 1.73 -1.65
N PHE A 327 -6.20 1.32 -1.62
CA PHE A 327 -6.71 0.27 -2.50
C PHE A 327 -6.72 0.70 -3.98
N SER A 328 -7.03 1.95 -4.29
CA SER A 328 -7.02 2.48 -5.66
C SER A 328 -5.62 2.47 -6.26
N ILE A 329 -4.60 2.86 -5.50
CA ILE A 329 -3.20 2.77 -5.94
C ILE A 329 -2.79 1.32 -6.18
N SER A 330 -3.21 0.42 -5.28
CA SER A 330 -2.97 -1.02 -5.41
C SER A 330 -3.67 -1.61 -6.63
N LEU A 331 -4.87 -1.14 -6.94
CA LEU A 331 -5.61 -1.50 -8.13
C LEU A 331 -4.94 -0.97 -9.40
N LEU A 332 -4.49 0.29 -9.42
CA LEU A 332 -3.71 0.84 -10.54
C LEU A 332 -2.41 0.06 -10.77
N HIS A 333 -1.76 -0.40 -9.71
CA HIS A 333 -0.64 -1.32 -9.82
C HIS A 333 -1.03 -2.60 -10.57
N VAL A 334 -2.11 -3.28 -10.17
CA VAL A 334 -2.63 -4.48 -10.84
C VAL A 334 -3.00 -4.24 -12.30
N LEU A 335 -3.63 -3.11 -12.60
CA LEU A 335 -4.13 -2.78 -13.93
C LEU A 335 -3.04 -2.34 -14.89
N CYS A 336 -2.00 -1.66 -14.38
CA CYS A 336 -0.91 -1.11 -15.20
C CYS A 336 0.30 -2.04 -15.30
N GLN A 337 0.51 -2.95 -14.34
CA GLN A 337 1.68 -3.83 -14.32
C GLN A 337 1.74 -4.72 -15.57
N PRO A 338 2.86 -4.71 -16.32
CA PRO A 338 3.07 -5.62 -17.44
C PRO A 338 3.05 -7.08 -16.97
N ARG A 339 2.32 -7.92 -17.71
CA ARG A 339 2.27 -9.37 -17.47
C ARG A 339 3.05 -10.13 -18.53
N PRO A 340 3.58 -11.33 -18.19
CA PRO A 340 4.18 -12.21 -19.19
C PRO A 340 3.20 -12.53 -20.33
N LYS A 341 3.72 -12.75 -21.53
CA LYS A 341 2.90 -13.16 -22.69
C LYS A 341 2.22 -14.51 -22.40
N GLY A 342 0.92 -14.61 -22.66
CA GLY A 342 0.14 -15.83 -22.41
C GLY A 342 -0.06 -16.13 -20.92
N TRP A 343 0.08 -15.11 -20.06
CA TRP A 343 -0.35 -15.25 -18.67
C TRP A 343 -1.87 -15.38 -18.62
N GLU A 344 -2.36 -16.23 -17.72
CA GLU A 344 -3.79 -16.43 -17.52
C GLU A 344 -4.14 -16.14 -16.04
N PRO A 345 -5.38 -15.68 -15.76
CA PRO A 345 -5.88 -15.55 -14.41
C PRO A 345 -5.67 -16.81 -13.56
N CYS A 346 -5.51 -16.60 -12.26
CA CYS A 346 -5.22 -17.61 -11.23
C CYS A 346 -3.85 -18.30 -11.36
N LYS A 347 -3.01 -17.94 -12.36
CA LYS A 347 -1.63 -18.45 -12.48
C LYS A 347 -0.63 -17.47 -11.89
N SER A 348 0.42 -17.99 -11.27
CA SER A 348 1.55 -17.18 -10.82
C SER A 348 2.23 -16.47 -12.00
N THR A 349 2.65 -15.24 -11.77
CA THR A 349 3.48 -14.43 -12.67
C THR A 349 4.97 -14.75 -12.55
N HIS A 350 5.37 -15.50 -11.51
CA HIS A 350 6.73 -16.01 -11.39
C HIS A 350 7.01 -17.03 -12.50
N GLN A 351 7.61 -16.56 -13.59
CA GLN A 351 8.26 -17.47 -14.52
C GLN A 351 9.58 -17.91 -13.89
N ALA A 352 9.70 -19.20 -13.59
CA ALA A 352 10.92 -19.83 -13.10
C ALA A 352 12.03 -19.79 -14.17
N ALA A 353 12.57 -18.61 -14.44
CA ALA A 353 13.81 -18.48 -15.20
C ALA A 353 14.97 -18.50 -14.20
N SER A 354 15.38 -19.70 -13.78
CA SER A 354 16.63 -19.85 -13.04
C SER A 354 17.80 -19.59 -13.99
N ARG A 355 18.74 -18.76 -13.55
CA ARG A 355 20.02 -18.53 -14.24
C ARG A 355 21.11 -19.21 -13.42
N GLY A 356 21.31 -20.51 -13.60
CA GLY A 356 22.17 -21.29 -12.71
C GLY A 356 21.70 -21.12 -11.26
N THR A 357 22.50 -20.48 -10.40
CA THR A 357 22.19 -20.23 -8.98
C THR A 357 21.53 -18.88 -8.67
N ARG A 358 21.29 -17.98 -9.66
CA ARG A 358 20.72 -16.64 -9.41
C ARG A 358 19.33 -16.46 -10.03
N ASN A 359 18.40 -15.94 -9.24
CA ASN A 359 17.03 -15.63 -9.66
C ASN A 359 16.97 -14.29 -10.42
N VAL A 360 16.12 -14.21 -11.44
CA VAL A 360 15.77 -12.94 -12.10
C VAL A 360 14.95 -12.10 -11.13
N ALA A 361 15.29 -10.81 -11.00
CA ALA A 361 14.53 -9.88 -10.16
C ALA A 361 13.12 -9.72 -10.75
N THR A 362 12.14 -10.28 -10.05
CA THR A 362 10.71 -10.07 -10.30
C THR A 362 10.16 -9.14 -9.24
N ILE A 363 9.12 -8.39 -9.57
CA ILE A 363 8.41 -7.59 -8.58
C ILE A 363 7.71 -8.59 -7.66
N PRO A 364 7.85 -8.48 -6.33
CA PRO A 364 7.20 -9.40 -5.41
C PRO A 364 5.71 -9.04 -5.26
N SER A 365 5.01 -8.82 -6.38
CA SER A 365 3.60 -8.43 -6.43
C SER A 365 2.72 -9.49 -5.74
N GLU A 366 3.10 -10.76 -5.83
CA GLU A 366 2.41 -11.88 -5.15
C GLU A 366 2.67 -11.92 -3.64
N ASP A 367 3.75 -11.29 -3.16
CA ASP A 367 4.04 -11.14 -1.72
C ASP A 367 3.50 -9.82 -1.15
N MET A 368 2.87 -8.98 -1.97
CA MET A 368 2.36 -7.69 -1.57
C MET A 368 0.89 -7.78 -1.19
N THR A 369 0.59 -7.66 0.11
CA THR A 369 -0.75 -7.88 0.67
C THR A 369 -1.82 -7.02 0.00
N PHE A 370 -1.56 -5.72 -0.17
CA PHE A 370 -2.51 -4.81 -0.81
C PHE A 370 -2.69 -5.09 -2.31
N VAL A 371 -1.63 -5.49 -3.00
CA VAL A 371 -1.65 -5.80 -4.44
C VAL A 371 -2.41 -7.11 -4.71
N MET A 372 -2.21 -8.11 -3.86
CA MET A 372 -2.96 -9.36 -3.91
C MET A 372 -4.44 -9.14 -3.58
N ALA A 373 -4.74 -8.35 -2.54
CA ALA A 373 -6.10 -7.93 -2.25
C ALA A 373 -6.72 -7.16 -3.42
N ALA A 374 -5.93 -6.36 -4.15
CA ALA A 374 -6.34 -5.67 -5.35
C ALA A 374 -6.63 -6.56 -6.58
N GLY A 375 -6.50 -7.89 -6.43
CA GLY A 375 -6.85 -8.84 -7.47
C GLY A 375 -5.70 -9.12 -8.45
N PHE A 376 -4.45 -9.08 -7.99
CA PHE A 376 -3.29 -9.26 -8.86
C PHE A 376 -3.32 -10.54 -9.70
N LEU A 377 -3.78 -11.67 -9.14
CA LEU A 377 -3.92 -12.91 -9.89
C LEU A 377 -5.30 -13.07 -10.54
N MET A 378 -6.21 -12.12 -10.38
CA MET A 378 -7.58 -12.23 -10.87
C MET A 378 -7.72 -11.72 -12.31
N ALA A 379 -8.82 -12.13 -12.94
CA ALA A 379 -9.27 -11.57 -14.20
C ALA A 379 -9.71 -10.12 -14.00
N THR A 380 -8.90 -9.17 -14.45
CA THR A 380 -9.12 -7.72 -14.29
C THR A 380 -9.07 -7.01 -15.64
N PRO A 381 -9.71 -5.84 -15.79
CA PRO A 381 -9.65 -5.01 -17.00
C PRO A 381 -8.29 -4.30 -17.15
N SER A 382 -7.21 -5.03 -16.92
CA SER A 382 -5.83 -4.56 -16.99
C SER A 382 -5.42 -4.21 -18.42
N ASN A 383 -4.35 -3.42 -18.55
CA ASN A 383 -3.73 -3.12 -19.85
C ASN A 383 -3.34 -4.40 -20.60
N HIS A 384 -2.95 -5.45 -19.87
CA HIS A 384 -2.66 -6.75 -20.45
C HIS A 384 -3.90 -7.38 -21.09
N TYR A 385 -5.02 -7.45 -20.36
CA TYR A 385 -6.29 -7.98 -20.89
C TYR A 385 -6.75 -7.22 -22.13
N VAL A 386 -6.71 -5.89 -22.07
CA VAL A 386 -7.12 -5.03 -23.18
C VAL A 386 -6.27 -5.29 -24.42
N ARG A 387 -4.95 -5.37 -24.25
CA ARG A 387 -4.03 -5.62 -25.36
C ARG A 387 -4.22 -7.00 -25.98
N GLU A 388 -4.42 -8.04 -25.17
CA GLU A 388 -4.61 -9.39 -25.69
C GLU A 388 -5.96 -9.57 -26.40
N ARG A 389 -7.02 -8.92 -25.91
CA ARG A 389 -8.39 -9.07 -26.45
C ARG A 389 -8.65 -8.17 -27.67
N TYR A 390 -8.12 -6.95 -27.65
CA TYR A 390 -8.48 -5.90 -28.62
C TYR A 390 -7.29 -5.38 -29.44
N GLY A 391 -6.06 -5.83 -29.15
CA GLY A 391 -4.85 -5.47 -29.91
C GLY A 391 -4.02 -4.35 -29.28
N GLU A 392 -2.83 -4.10 -29.84
CA GLU A 392 -1.84 -3.16 -29.30
C GLU A 392 -2.27 -1.69 -29.34
N HIS A 393 -3.23 -1.34 -30.20
CA HIS A 393 -3.78 0.01 -30.33
C HIS A 393 -5.07 0.22 -29.53
N ALA A 394 -5.56 -0.80 -28.83
CA ALA A 394 -6.82 -0.71 -28.11
C ALA A 394 -6.70 0.06 -26.78
N CYS A 395 -7.64 0.98 -26.59
CA CYS A 395 -7.84 1.76 -25.38
C CYS A 395 -9.07 1.24 -24.61
N ALA A 396 -8.97 1.02 -23.29
CA ALA A 396 -10.21 0.90 -22.49
C ALA A 396 -10.84 2.28 -22.39
N GLY A 397 -12.08 2.40 -22.85
CA GLY A 397 -12.79 3.68 -23.05
C GLY A 397 -13.27 3.90 -24.48
N CYS A 398 -12.79 3.09 -25.44
CA CYS A 398 -13.18 3.17 -26.85
C CYS A 398 -14.33 2.19 -27.20
N GLY A 399 -14.95 1.57 -26.20
CA GLY A 399 -16.01 0.57 -26.35
C GLY A 399 -17.39 1.21 -26.51
N GLY A 400 -17.66 1.77 -27.70
CA GLY A 400 -18.97 2.29 -28.06
C GLY A 400 -19.06 2.59 -29.55
N GLY A 401 -19.45 1.59 -30.34
CA GLY A 401 -19.79 1.76 -31.76
C GLY A 401 -19.02 0.79 -32.65
N GLY A 402 -19.70 -0.27 -33.09
CA GLY A 402 -19.30 -0.94 -34.32
C GLY A 402 -19.51 0.02 -35.48
N GLY A 403 -18.46 0.25 -36.25
CA GLY A 403 -18.48 1.13 -37.41
C GLY A 403 -17.06 1.47 -37.82
N ASP A 404 -16.67 0.96 -38.98
CA ASP A 404 -15.43 1.31 -39.67
C ASP A 404 -15.37 2.83 -39.85
N VAL A 405 -14.63 3.51 -38.98
CA VAL A 405 -14.23 4.89 -39.20
C VAL A 405 -12.74 4.98 -38.89
N GLU A 406 -11.94 5.01 -39.95
CA GLU A 406 -10.56 5.46 -39.91
C GLU A 406 -10.52 6.89 -39.36
N VAL A 407 -10.25 7.03 -38.07
CA VAL A 407 -9.89 8.34 -37.50
C VAL A 407 -8.39 8.52 -37.70
N ASN A 408 -8.04 8.99 -38.90
CA ASN A 408 -6.73 9.55 -39.22
C ASN A 408 -6.60 10.93 -38.55
N ASP A 409 -6.04 10.99 -37.34
CA ASP A 409 -5.07 12.04 -36.96
C ASP A 409 -4.38 11.71 -35.62
N PHE A 410 -3.20 11.08 -35.67
CA PHE A 410 -2.42 10.71 -34.47
C PHE A 410 -0.91 10.88 -34.64
N ALA A 411 -0.47 11.78 -35.51
CA ALA A 411 0.94 12.09 -35.71
C ALA A 411 1.37 13.30 -34.88
N ASN A 412 1.54 13.14 -33.56
CA ASN A 412 2.52 13.89 -32.73
C ASN A 412 2.39 13.56 -31.23
N VAL A 413 2.49 12.28 -30.87
CA VAL A 413 2.88 11.93 -29.51
C VAL A 413 4.23 11.26 -29.60
N ASP A 414 5.24 12.09 -29.33
CA ASP A 414 6.64 11.75 -29.14
C ASP A 414 6.74 10.57 -28.15
N CYS A 415 6.74 9.36 -28.71
CA CYS A 415 7.10 8.16 -28.00
C CYS A 415 8.62 8.22 -27.86
N GLY A 416 9.08 8.80 -26.75
CA GLY A 416 10.49 9.00 -26.44
C GLY A 416 11.38 7.82 -26.84
N SER A 417 11.92 7.91 -28.05
CA SER A 417 13.13 7.25 -28.46
C SER A 417 14.25 8.08 -27.88
N ILE A 418 14.74 7.70 -26.70
CA ILE A 418 16.08 8.11 -26.31
C ILE A 418 17.02 7.37 -27.27
N GLY A 419 17.48 8.13 -28.26
CA GLY A 419 18.31 7.69 -29.36
C GLY A 419 19.61 7.03 -28.91
N GLY A 420 20.04 6.08 -29.71
CA GLY A 420 21.44 5.71 -29.77
C GLY A 420 22.25 6.94 -30.20
N GLY A 421 23.21 7.32 -29.37
CA GLY A 421 24.24 8.26 -29.77
C GLY A 421 25.13 7.58 -30.80
N ASP A 422 25.01 8.01 -32.05
CA ASP A 422 26.10 7.95 -33.01
C ASP A 422 27.22 8.86 -32.49
N ASN A 423 28.26 8.26 -31.93
CA ASN A 423 29.54 8.94 -31.80
C ASN A 423 30.20 8.92 -33.18
N GLY A 424 29.85 9.93 -33.99
CA GLY A 424 30.72 10.38 -35.06
C GLY A 424 32.04 10.83 -34.47
N ILE A 425 33.09 10.03 -34.68
CA ILE A 425 34.46 10.50 -34.60
C ILE A 425 34.70 11.24 -35.91
N GLY A 426 34.79 12.56 -35.81
CA GLY A 426 35.36 13.40 -36.84
C GLY A 426 36.85 13.10 -36.99
N ASP A 427 37.28 12.94 -38.22
CA ASP A 427 38.67 12.96 -38.62
C ASP A 427 38.78 13.96 -39.79
N ASP A 428 38.74 15.25 -39.46
CA ASP A 428 39.19 16.32 -40.34
C ASP A 428 40.70 16.47 -40.15
N GLY A 429 41.44 15.68 -40.92
CA GLY A 429 42.88 15.82 -41.12
C GLY A 429 43.16 16.56 -42.42
N ALA A 430 43.28 17.88 -42.33
CA ALA A 430 43.76 18.73 -43.41
C ALA A 430 45.23 18.40 -43.75
N MET A 431 45.56 18.13 -45.02
CA MET A 431 46.85 18.45 -45.66
C MET A 431 46.73 18.48 -47.19
N GLY A 432 46.90 19.68 -47.76
CA GLY A 432 47.93 20.00 -48.76
C GLY A 432 47.86 19.45 -50.20
N GLY A 433 47.83 20.39 -51.16
CA GLY A 433 48.16 20.21 -52.58
C GLY A 433 46.90 20.26 -53.45
N GLY A 434 46.73 21.13 -54.43
CA GLY A 434 47.70 21.79 -55.32
C GLY A 434 47.15 21.62 -56.74
N ASP A 435 47.34 22.66 -57.56
CA ASP A 435 47.11 22.77 -59.01
C ASP A 435 45.69 22.98 -59.57
N ASP A 436 45.53 24.22 -60.01
CA ASP A 436 45.35 24.64 -61.41
C ASP A 436 44.06 24.30 -62.17
N GLY A 437 43.43 25.38 -62.63
CA GLY A 437 43.42 25.63 -64.07
C GLY A 437 42.04 25.87 -64.69
N ALA A 438 41.88 27.13 -65.14
CA ALA A 438 40.94 27.66 -66.14
C ALA A 438 39.48 27.89 -65.74
#